data_AF-A0A1Q4A9Q8-F1
#
_entry.id   AF-A0A1Q4A9Q8-F1
#
_cell.length_a   1.000
_cell.length_b   1.000
_cell.length_c   1.000
_cell.angle_alpha   90.00
_cell.angle_beta   90.00
_cell.angle_gamma   90.00
#
_symmetry.space_group_name_H-M   'P 1'
#
loop_
_entity.id
_entity.type
_entity.pdbx_description
1 polymer ?
#
loop_
_entity_poly.entity_id
_entity_poly.type
_entity_poly.pdbx_seq_one_letter_code
_entity_poly.pdbx_strand_id
1 'polypeptide(L)'
;MVTASVPMDPEAKAAMDQLQGIEQGIREAREVGKITQDQARDLMQQAAAIQRTASTSGGHAALGQINDLDQQLQDATGQGTYMGSGGDGGYYPNG
;
A
#
# COMPACT_ATOMS: atom_id res chain seq x y z
N MET A 1 -16.36 37.68 -1.61
CA MET A 1 -16.04 36.39 -2.25
C MET A 1 -15.76 35.40 -1.12
N VAL A 2 -16.67 34.46 -0.89
CA VAL A 2 -16.44 33.38 0.09
C VAL A 2 -15.59 32.36 -0.64
N THR A 3 -14.33 32.21 -0.26
CA THR A 3 -13.58 31.01 -0.58
C THR A 3 -14.27 29.87 0.16
N ALA A 4 -15.23 29.23 -0.50
CA ALA A 4 -15.76 27.97 -0.01
C ALA A 4 -14.58 27.02 0.04
N SER A 5 -14.03 26.82 1.24
CA SER A 5 -13.24 25.63 1.54
C SER A 5 -14.11 24.48 1.09
N VAL A 6 -13.78 23.87 -0.06
CA VAL A 6 -14.40 22.62 -0.48
C VAL A 6 -14.19 21.70 0.72
N PRO A 7 -15.24 21.31 1.47
CA PRO A 7 -15.06 20.33 2.52
C PRO A 7 -14.40 19.14 1.84
N MET A 8 -13.27 18.65 2.37
CA MET A 8 -12.56 17.49 1.80
C MET A 8 -13.60 16.51 1.28
N ASP A 9 -13.57 16.27 -0.04
CA ASP A 9 -14.57 15.41 -0.68
C ASP A 9 -14.72 14.14 0.17
N PRO A 10 -15.94 13.72 0.53
CA PRO A 10 -16.13 12.58 1.42
C PRO A 10 -15.42 11.32 0.91
N GLU A 11 -15.27 11.22 -0.41
CA GLU A 11 -14.48 10.19 -1.10
C GLU A 11 -12.97 10.33 -0.87
N ALA A 12 -12.44 11.56 -0.86
CA ALA A 12 -11.04 11.81 -0.53
C ALA A 12 -10.76 11.46 0.94
N LYS A 13 -11.71 11.74 1.84
CA LYS A 13 -11.59 11.34 3.25
C LYS A 13 -11.61 9.82 3.42
N ALA A 14 -12.55 9.13 2.77
CA ALA A 14 -12.60 7.67 2.78
C ALA A 14 -11.34 7.03 2.20
N ALA A 15 -10.80 7.58 1.12
CA ALA A 15 -9.53 7.16 0.52
C ALA A 15 -8.36 7.31 1.50
N MET A 16 -8.28 8.43 2.23
CA MET A 16 -7.26 8.62 3.27
C MET A 16 -7.41 7.64 4.43
N ASP A 17 -8.62 7.38 4.89
CA ASP A 17 -8.87 6.42 5.97
C ASP A 17 -8.50 4.99 5.55
N GLN A 18 -8.79 4.59 4.30
CA GLN A 18 -8.36 3.29 3.77
C GLN A 18 -6.83 3.18 3.69
N LEU A 19 -6.14 4.22 3.19
CA LEU A 19 -4.67 4.24 3.13
C LEU A 19 -4.05 4.06 4.52
N GLN A 20 -4.60 4.71 5.55
CA GLN A 20 -4.12 4.53 6.92
C GLN A 20 -4.27 3.10 7.43
N GLY A 21 -5.33 2.40 7.02
CA GLY A 21 -5.51 0.98 7.31
C GLY A 21 -4.46 0.11 6.61
N ILE A 22 -4.18 0.38 5.34
CA ILE A 22 -3.16 -0.35 4.56
C ILE A 22 -1.76 -0.12 5.15
N GLU A 23 -1.40 1.12 5.50
CA GLU A 23 -0.11 1.42 6.14
C GLU A 23 0.08 0.67 7.47
N GLN A 24 -1.00 0.52 8.26
CA GLN A 24 -0.99 -0.30 9.47
C GLN A 24 -0.78 -1.77 9.12
N GLY A 25 -1.52 -2.31 8.15
CA GLY A 25 -1.36 -3.67 7.66
C GLY A 25 0.05 -3.98 7.16
N ILE A 26 0.71 -3.05 6.46
CA ILE A 26 2.10 -3.18 6.02
C ILE A 26 3.04 -3.28 7.22
N ARG A 27 2.86 -2.43 8.24
CA ARG A 27 3.68 -2.45 9.46
C ARG A 27 3.51 -3.77 10.20
N GLU A 28 2.26 -4.19 10.42
CA GLU A 28 1.94 -5.44 11.10
C GLU A 28 2.50 -6.65 10.33
N ALA A 29 2.29 -6.70 9.01
CA ALA A 29 2.81 -7.75 8.14
C ALA A 29 4.33 -7.88 8.24
N ARG A 30 5.05 -6.75 8.30
CA ARG A 30 6.49 -6.73 8.49
C ARG A 30 6.87 -7.20 9.90
N GLU A 31 6.16 -6.76 10.93
CA GLU A 31 6.41 -7.12 12.32
C GLU A 31 6.25 -8.63 12.58
N VAL A 32 5.26 -9.26 11.95
CA VAL A 32 5.05 -10.71 12.02
C VAL A 32 5.89 -11.50 11.00
N GLY A 33 6.76 -10.83 10.23
CA GLY A 33 7.66 -11.47 9.27
C GLY A 33 6.96 -12.05 8.03
N LYS A 34 5.75 -11.60 7.70
CA LYS A 34 5.04 -11.98 6.47
C LYS A 34 5.61 -11.32 5.21
N ILE A 35 6.23 -10.14 5.37
CA ILE A 35 6.90 -9.41 4.29
C ILE A 35 8.28 -8.92 4.75
N THR A 36 9.19 -8.71 3.81
CA THR A 36 10.54 -8.18 4.09
C THR A 36 10.51 -6.67 4.35
N GLN A 37 11.63 -6.14 4.86
CA GLN A 37 11.79 -4.70 5.04
C GLN A 37 11.68 -3.93 3.71
N ASP A 38 12.21 -4.48 2.62
CA ASP A 38 12.17 -3.84 1.31
C ASP A 38 10.74 -3.84 0.74
N GLN A 39 10.02 -4.97 0.81
CA GLN A 39 8.61 -5.03 0.43
C GLN A 39 7.77 -4.03 1.22
N ALA A 40 7.99 -3.92 2.53
CA ALA A 40 7.29 -2.95 3.35
C ALA A 40 7.61 -1.49 2.96
N ARG A 41 8.86 -1.20 2.60
CA ARG A 41 9.27 0.14 2.13
C ARG A 41 8.59 0.49 0.80
N ASP A 42 8.57 -0.43 -0.15
CA ASP A 42 7.97 -0.22 -1.47
C ASP A 42 6.46 0.02 -1.35
N LEU A 43 5.75 -0.79 -0.55
CA LEU A 43 4.32 -0.61 -0.29
C LEU A 43 4.03 0.73 0.41
N MET A 44 4.86 1.15 1.37
CA MET A 44 4.71 2.46 2.02
C MET A 44 4.96 3.64 1.06
N GLN A 45 5.92 3.50 0.13
CA GLN A 45 6.15 4.53 -0.90
C GLN A 45 4.95 4.64 -1.85
N GLN A 46 4.35 3.51 -2.24
CA GLN A 46 3.13 3.50 -3.05
C GLN A 46 1.97 4.16 -2.29
N ALA A 47 1.75 3.84 -1.01
CA ALA A 47 0.74 4.48 -0.17
C ALA A 47 0.89 6.01 -0.15
N ALA A 48 2.12 6.51 0.04
CA ALA A 48 2.42 7.94 0.04
C ALA A 48 2.15 8.61 -1.31
N ALA A 49 2.44 7.92 -2.42
CA ALA A 49 2.14 8.42 -3.77
C ALA A 49 0.62 8.53 -3.99
N ILE A 50 -0.15 7.53 -3.56
CA ILE A 50 -1.61 7.52 -3.69
C ILE A 50 -2.25 8.59 -2.81
N GLN A 51 -1.73 8.83 -1.60
CA GLN A 51 -2.18 9.94 -0.75
C GLN A 51 -2.02 11.30 -1.44
N ARG A 52 -0.91 11.49 -2.18
CA ARG A 52 -0.71 12.68 -2.99
C ARG A 52 -1.74 12.75 -4.12
N THR A 53 -1.98 11.66 -4.84
CA THR A 53 -3.04 11.60 -5.88
C THR A 53 -4.41 11.94 -5.33
N ALA A 54 -4.80 11.39 -4.18
CA ALA A 54 -6.08 11.68 -3.53
C ALA A 54 -6.24 13.17 -3.21
N SER A 55 -5.13 13.83 -2.87
CA SER A 55 -5.09 15.25 -2.54
C SER A 55 -5.09 16.17 -3.77
N THR A 56 -4.50 15.74 -4.89
CA THR A 56 -4.34 16.57 -6.11
C THR A 56 -5.42 16.33 -7.16
N SER A 57 -5.87 15.08 -7.29
CA SER A 57 -6.71 14.60 -8.38
C SER A 57 -8.10 14.15 -7.91
N GLY A 58 -8.33 14.14 -6.59
CA GLY A 58 -9.58 13.73 -5.96
C GLY A 58 -9.61 12.26 -5.53
N GLY A 59 -10.49 11.93 -4.58
CA GLY A 59 -10.60 10.60 -3.98
C GLY A 59 -10.92 9.48 -4.98
N HIS A 60 -11.78 9.77 -5.97
CA HIS A 60 -12.20 8.77 -6.97
C HIS A 60 -11.03 8.18 -7.78
N ALA A 61 -10.06 9.00 -8.18
CA ALA A 61 -8.86 8.54 -8.88
C ALA A 61 -7.94 7.71 -7.98
N ALA A 62 -7.93 7.99 -6.68
CA ALA A 62 -7.11 7.26 -5.71
C ALA A 62 -7.72 5.91 -5.32
N LEU A 63 -9.04 5.76 -5.29
CA LEU A 63 -9.71 4.52 -4.86
C LEU A 63 -9.26 3.28 -5.65
N GLY A 64 -9.07 3.40 -6.97
CA GLY A 64 -8.52 2.31 -7.78
C GLY A 64 -7.11 1.91 -7.34
N GLN A 65 -6.24 2.91 -7.14
CA GLN A 65 -4.86 2.67 -6.69
C GLN A 65 -4.78 2.10 -5.27
N ILE A 66 -5.69 2.51 -4.39
CA ILE A 66 -5.83 1.97 -3.03
C ILE A 66 -6.17 0.48 -3.08
N ASN A 67 -7.14 0.10 -3.94
CA ASN A 67 -7.51 -1.30 -4.12
C ASN A 67 -6.33 -2.13 -4.67
N ASP A 68 -5.60 -1.60 -5.65
CA ASP A 68 -4.42 -2.28 -6.20
C ASP A 68 -3.32 -2.45 -5.14
N LEU A 69 -3.11 -1.45 -4.28
CA LEU A 69 -2.14 -1.52 -3.19
C LEU A 69 -2.57 -2.53 -2.11
N ASP A 70 -3.86 -2.59 -1.77
CA ASP A 70 -4.40 -3.58 -0.83
C ASP A 70 -4.20 -5.00 -1.37
N GLN A 71 -4.47 -5.22 -2.66
CA GLN A 71 -4.23 -6.50 -3.30
C GLN A 71 -2.75 -6.87 -3.28
N GLN A 72 -1.84 -5.93 -3.56
CA GLN A 72 -0.40 -6.17 -3.46
C GLN A 72 0.04 -6.56 -2.04
N LEU A 73 -0.51 -5.89 -1.01
CA LEU A 73 -0.26 -6.25 0.38
C LEU A 73 -0.78 -7.66 0.69
N GLN A 74 -2.00 -8.00 0.23
CA GLN A 74 -2.56 -9.34 0.40
C GLN A 74 -1.73 -10.41 -0.31
N ASP A 75 -1.27 -10.16 -1.53
CA ASP A 75 -0.44 -11.10 -2.29
C ASP A 75 0.92 -11.28 -1.61
N ALA A 76 1.56 -10.19 -1.19
CA ALA A 76 2.83 -10.21 -0.46
C ALA A 76 2.70 -10.95 0.88
N THR A 77 1.56 -10.82 1.57
CA THR A 77 1.30 -11.50 2.85
C THR A 77 0.75 -12.93 2.70
N GLY A 78 0.16 -13.25 1.54
CA GLY A 78 -0.54 -14.50 1.23
C GLY A 78 0.32 -15.57 0.56
N GLN A 79 1.50 -15.22 0.08
CA GLN A 79 2.45 -16.17 -0.54
C GLN A 79 3.65 -16.53 0.37
N GLY A 80 3.69 -16.00 1.60
CA GLY A 80 4.76 -16.21 2.58
C GLY A 80 4.79 -17.60 3.22
N THR A 81 4.74 -18.68 2.45
CA THR A 81 5.36 -19.93 2.89
C THR A 81 6.85 -19.82 2.63
N TYR A 82 7.56 -19.05 3.46
CA TYR A 82 8.91 -19.33 3.97
C TYR A 82 9.40 -18.11 4.78
N MET A 83 9.18 -18.15 6.11
CA MET A 83 10.16 -17.60 7.04
C MET A 83 11.45 -18.38 6.84
N GLY A 84 12.38 -17.85 6.05
CA GLY A 84 13.69 -18.46 5.87
C GLY A 84 14.68 -17.42 5.37
N SER A 85 15.66 -17.12 6.20
CA SER A 85 16.85 -16.36 5.84
C SER A 85 17.49 -16.95 4.57
N GLY A 86 17.29 -16.32 3.42
CA GLY A 86 17.81 -16.75 2.13
C GLY A 86 18.93 -15.82 1.66
N GLY A 87 20.13 -16.02 2.22
CA GLY A 87 21.31 -15.87 1.38
C GLY A 87 21.18 -16.85 0.20
N ASP A 88 21.82 -16.53 -0.91
CA ASP A 88 21.85 -17.32 -2.16
C ASP A 88 20.59 -17.19 -3.03
N GLY A 89 20.62 -16.17 -3.88
CA GLY A 89 19.84 -16.10 -5.11
C GLY A 89 20.23 -17.27 -6.03
N GLY A 90 19.63 -18.43 -5.77
CA GLY A 90 19.72 -19.62 -6.58
C GLY A 90 19.19 -19.37 -7.99
N TYR A 91 20.06 -19.60 -8.95
CA TYR A 91 19.78 -19.71 -10.37
C TYR A 91 18.60 -20.66 -10.61
N TYR A 92 17.56 -20.22 -11.31
CA TYR A 92 16.53 -21.10 -11.87
C TYR A 92 16.76 -21.25 -13.38
N PRO A 93 17.41 -22.34 -13.85
CA PRO A 93 17.34 -22.73 -15.24
C PRO A 93 16.11 -23.60 -15.52
N ASN A 94 15.37 -23.16 -16.54
CA ASN A 94 14.59 -23.91 -17.53
C ASN A 94 13.16 -24.40 -17.21
N GLY A 95 12.31 -24.13 -18.21
CA GLY A 95 10.98 -24.68 -18.44
C GLY A 95 10.39 -24.04 -19.71
#